data_AF-A0A9D8GNE8-F1
#
_entry.id   AF-A0A9D8GNE8-F1
#
_cell.length_a   1.000
_cell.length_b   1.000
_cell.length_c   1.000
_cell.angle_alpha   90.00
_cell.angle_beta   90.00
_cell.angle_gamma   90.00
#
_symmetry.space_group_name_H-M   'P 1'
#
loop_
_entity.id
_entity.type
_entity.pdbx_description
1 polymer ?
#
loop_
_entity_poly.entity_id
_entity_poly.type
_entity_poly.pdbx_seq_one_letter_code
_entity_poly.pdbx_strand_id
1 'polypeptide(L)'
;MGMDRPSQMVMLAPCKATRSSRTMRWRRRAMLAVIAAILVAPIATMAQEIGAAQKVVRDVWGGGLAWRMKPEQKLRFREHINVGKESGLDVRLADGTGLSVGENAEIRLDEFVYNPATNVVDGTIKFTKGAMRFVGSKAQKNVTIEVPAGTVGIRGTAFNLLVDRTRFEIEVVSGAVEIAIAGARQTLAAGESATADGGAIRVAPPSPAFRRAMAQITSALGPPAAASSIGLVEVRNSAGRLTGYLLTHPDGRTDALDPQRRLLGWFDPRSKATFAADGRRLADGDRTPGLARGER
;
A
#
# COMPACT_ATOMS: atom_id res chain seq x y z
N MET A 1 -23.43 -72.08 98.90
CA MET A 1 -24.77 -71.53 98.59
C MET A 1 -24.56 -70.49 97.51
N GLY A 2 -24.94 -70.71 96.27
CA GLY A 2 -25.97 -71.58 95.75
C GLY A 2 -26.67 -70.78 94.68
N MET A 3 -26.51 -71.25 93.44
CA MET A 3 -27.43 -71.08 92.32
C MET A 3 -27.60 -69.68 91.75
N ASP A 4 -27.91 -69.49 90.48
CA ASP A 4 -27.78 -70.29 89.26
C ASP A 4 -28.30 -69.35 88.16
N ARG A 5 -27.75 -69.50 86.96
CA ARG A 5 -28.43 -69.22 85.68
C ARG A 5 -28.68 -67.79 85.18
N PRO A 6 -28.78 -67.66 83.84
CA PRO A 6 -28.02 -66.65 83.11
C PRO A 6 -28.86 -65.78 82.15
N SER A 7 -28.20 -64.76 81.64
CA SER A 7 -28.30 -64.19 80.27
C SER A 7 -29.68 -64.16 79.60
N GLN A 8 -30.31 -62.99 79.65
CA GLN A 8 -31.31 -62.51 78.67
C GLN A 8 -30.79 -61.18 78.10
N MET A 9 -30.49 -61.08 76.80
CA MET A 9 -31.37 -60.92 75.63
C MET A 9 -31.94 -59.50 75.48
N VAL A 10 -32.09 -59.09 74.22
CA VAL A 10 -32.75 -57.89 73.67
C VAL A 10 -31.74 -56.79 73.25
N MET A 11 -31.22 -56.84 72.02
CA MET A 11 -31.85 -56.38 70.75
C MET A 11 -31.92 -54.85 70.68
N LEU A 12 -30.87 -54.25 70.11
CA LEU A 12 -30.76 -52.80 69.90
C LEU A 12 -31.61 -52.37 68.71
N ALA A 13 -32.50 -51.41 68.99
CA ALA A 13 -33.39 -50.75 68.05
C ALA A 13 -32.66 -49.62 67.27
N PRO A 14 -33.26 -49.12 66.17
CA PRO A 14 -32.52 -48.60 65.03
C PRO A 14 -32.19 -47.10 65.10
N CYS A 15 -31.07 -46.79 64.43
CA CYS A 15 -30.61 -45.46 64.06
C CYS A 15 -31.68 -44.69 63.26
N LYS A 16 -32.08 -43.51 63.73
CA LYS A 16 -32.91 -42.56 62.98
C LYS A 16 -32.08 -41.38 62.48
N ALA A 17 -32.29 -41.11 61.20
CA ALA A 17 -31.62 -40.16 60.33
C ALA A 17 -31.86 -38.69 60.72
N THR A 18 -30.91 -37.82 60.36
CA THR A 18 -31.25 -36.47 59.89
C THR A 18 -30.35 -36.06 58.73
N ARG A 19 -30.99 -35.37 57.79
CA ARG A 19 -30.69 -35.20 56.37
C ARG A 19 -30.02 -33.85 56.13
N SER A 20 -28.96 -33.78 55.34
CA SER A 20 -28.69 -32.57 54.54
C SER A 20 -27.74 -32.85 53.38
N SER A 21 -28.35 -33.31 52.29
CA SER A 21 -27.83 -33.26 50.93
C SER A 21 -27.74 -31.81 50.46
N ARG A 22 -26.55 -31.27 50.16
CA ARG A 22 -26.45 -30.03 49.32
C ARG A 22 -25.07 -29.65 48.73
N THR A 23 -24.02 -30.44 48.83
CA THR A 23 -22.68 -29.99 48.40
C THR A 23 -22.19 -30.54 47.05
N MET A 24 -22.92 -31.47 46.42
CA MET A 24 -22.42 -32.22 45.26
C MET A 24 -23.13 -31.87 43.94
N ARG A 25 -23.23 -30.58 43.62
CA ARG A 25 -23.65 -30.12 42.27
C ARG A 25 -22.80 -28.98 41.69
N TRP A 26 -21.91 -28.39 42.48
CA TRP A 26 -21.19 -27.18 42.09
C TRP A 26 -19.85 -27.46 41.39
N ARG A 27 -19.23 -28.63 41.61
CA ARG A 27 -17.94 -28.97 40.98
C ARG A 27 -18.04 -29.42 39.51
N ARG A 28 -19.24 -29.81 39.04
CA ARG A 28 -19.45 -30.22 37.63
C ARG A 28 -19.91 -29.08 36.70
N ARG A 29 -20.33 -27.93 37.25
CA ARG A 29 -20.71 -26.75 36.46
C ARG A 29 -19.55 -25.76 36.25
N ALA A 30 -18.54 -25.78 37.11
CA ALA A 30 -17.35 -24.95 36.96
C ALA A 30 -16.42 -25.40 35.82
N MET A 31 -16.44 -26.68 35.44
CA MET A 31 -15.53 -27.24 34.41
C MET A 31 -16.03 -27.04 32.97
N LEU A 32 -17.34 -26.85 32.77
CA LEU A 32 -17.93 -26.54 31.46
C LEU A 32 -17.86 -25.04 31.10
N ALA A 33 -17.68 -24.15 32.08
CA ALA A 33 -17.54 -22.71 31.83
C ALA A 33 -16.13 -22.32 31.33
N VAL A 34 -15.10 -23.12 31.63
CA VAL A 34 -13.71 -22.84 31.20
C VAL A 34 -13.47 -23.29 29.75
N ILE A 35 -14.15 -24.34 29.27
CA ILE A 35 -14.05 -24.79 27.86
C ILE A 35 -14.88 -23.88 26.93
N ALA A 36 -15.98 -23.29 27.42
CA ALA A 36 -16.78 -22.34 26.66
C ALA A 36 -16.11 -20.95 26.50
N ALA A 37 -15.07 -20.64 27.28
CA ALA A 37 -14.35 -19.36 27.20
C ALA A 37 -13.25 -19.33 26.13
N ILE A 38 -12.94 -20.45 25.46
CA ILE A 38 -11.87 -20.56 24.46
C ILE A 38 -12.41 -20.40 23.01
N LEU A 39 -13.73 -20.42 22.78
CA LEU A 39 -14.27 -20.63 21.43
C LEU A 39 -14.78 -19.40 20.66
N VAL A 40 -14.55 -18.17 21.13
CA VAL A 40 -14.82 -16.96 20.32
C VAL A 40 -13.76 -15.90 20.62
N ALA A 41 -12.50 -16.15 20.25
CA ALA A 41 -11.65 -15.03 19.92
C ALA A 41 -12.19 -14.45 18.61
N PRO A 42 -12.68 -13.20 18.55
CA PRO A 42 -12.88 -12.58 17.25
C PRO A 42 -11.51 -12.56 16.60
N ILE A 43 -11.34 -13.32 15.52
CA ILE A 43 -10.21 -13.12 14.62
C ILE A 43 -10.43 -11.70 14.11
N ALA A 44 -9.76 -10.73 14.75
CA ALA A 44 -9.67 -9.41 14.20
C ALA A 44 -8.90 -9.58 12.90
N THR A 45 -9.62 -9.75 11.80
CA THR A 45 -9.11 -9.45 10.47
C THR A 45 -8.82 -7.96 10.49
N MET A 46 -7.64 -7.61 11.02
CA MET A 46 -7.08 -6.28 10.89
C MET A 46 -7.03 -6.02 9.39
N ALA A 47 -7.91 -5.15 8.92
CA ALA A 47 -7.93 -4.75 7.52
C ALA A 47 -6.52 -4.20 7.22
N GLN A 48 -5.74 -4.99 6.48
CA GLN A 48 -4.35 -4.66 6.22
C GLN A 48 -4.30 -3.33 5.48
N GLU A 49 -3.64 -2.35 6.10
CA GLU A 49 -3.44 -1.02 5.51
C GLU A 49 -2.40 -1.15 4.41
N ILE A 50 -2.76 -0.73 3.19
CA ILE A 50 -1.90 -0.85 2.00
C ILE A 50 -1.16 0.48 1.72
N GLY A 51 -1.76 1.60 2.11
CA GLY A 51 -1.23 2.94 1.86
C GLY A 51 -2.20 4.04 2.24
N ALA A 52 -1.94 5.25 1.76
CA ALA A 52 -2.81 6.41 1.98
C ALA A 52 -2.89 7.32 0.75
N ALA A 53 -4.07 7.89 0.50
CA ALA A 53 -4.27 8.91 -0.51
C ALA A 53 -3.56 10.21 -0.11
N GLN A 54 -2.51 10.62 -0.81
CA GLN A 54 -1.78 11.86 -0.52
C GLN A 54 -2.52 13.08 -1.04
N LYS A 55 -3.04 12.98 -2.27
CA LYS A 55 -3.75 14.07 -2.93
C LYS A 55 -4.98 13.55 -3.63
N VAL A 56 -6.10 14.24 -3.41
CA VAL A 56 -7.37 13.95 -4.06
C VAL A 56 -7.83 15.22 -4.77
N VAL A 57 -8.03 15.13 -6.08
CA VAL A 57 -8.51 16.22 -6.92
C VAL A 57 -9.91 15.87 -7.38
N ARG A 58 -10.87 16.73 -7.03
CA ARG A 58 -12.29 16.57 -7.36
C ARG A 58 -12.85 15.22 -6.90
N ASP A 59 -13.35 14.41 -7.83
CA ASP A 59 -14.25 13.31 -7.58
C ASP A 59 -13.51 11.98 -7.63
N VAL A 60 -13.27 11.43 -6.45
CA VAL A 60 -12.66 10.12 -6.27
C VAL A 60 -13.49 9.37 -5.25
N TRP A 61 -13.77 8.10 -5.53
CA TRP A 61 -14.62 7.27 -4.67
C TRP A 61 -13.96 5.94 -4.34
N GLY A 62 -14.17 5.46 -3.12
CA GLY A 62 -13.76 4.14 -2.64
C GLY A 62 -14.95 3.18 -2.49
N GLY A 63 -14.65 1.90 -2.24
CA GLY A 63 -15.63 0.82 -2.09
C GLY A 63 -16.54 0.61 -3.31
N GLY A 64 -16.08 0.94 -4.52
CA GLY A 64 -16.91 0.84 -5.73
C GLY A 64 -18.05 1.86 -5.78
N LEU A 65 -17.75 3.13 -5.47
CA LEU A 65 -18.67 4.29 -5.40
C LEU A 65 -19.41 4.47 -4.07
N ALA A 66 -19.10 3.67 -3.05
CA ALA A 66 -19.79 3.73 -1.76
C ALA A 66 -19.52 5.02 -0.97
N TRP A 67 -18.34 5.63 -1.13
CA TRP A 67 -17.95 6.82 -0.37
C TRP A 67 -16.91 7.66 -1.10
N ARG A 68 -16.85 8.96 -0.80
CA ARG A 68 -15.91 9.90 -1.40
C ARG A 68 -14.56 9.88 -0.69
N MET A 69 -13.48 9.71 -1.45
CA MET A 69 -12.11 9.72 -0.97
C MET A 69 -11.72 11.10 -0.44
N LYS A 70 -11.00 11.11 0.68
CA LYS A 70 -10.41 12.33 1.26
C LYS A 70 -8.89 12.24 1.20
N PRO A 71 -8.17 13.37 1.20
CA PRO A 71 -6.74 13.37 1.46
C PRO A 71 -6.43 12.67 2.79
N GLU A 72 -5.26 12.03 2.85
CA GLU A 72 -4.74 11.22 3.96
C GLU A 72 -5.58 9.97 4.31
N GLN A 73 -6.62 9.69 3.53
CA GLN A 73 -7.45 8.52 3.74
C GLN A 73 -6.63 7.24 3.52
N LYS A 74 -6.66 6.37 4.53
CA LYS A 74 -6.01 5.07 4.45
C LYS A 74 -6.75 4.14 3.50
N LEU A 75 -5.96 3.45 2.67
CA LEU A 75 -6.42 2.44 1.73
C LEU A 75 -6.29 1.05 2.36
N ARG A 76 -7.28 0.21 2.10
CA ARG A 76 -7.40 -1.13 2.66
C ARG A 76 -7.14 -2.19 1.61
N PHE A 77 -6.93 -3.41 2.07
CA PHE A 77 -6.96 -4.60 1.24
C PHE A 77 -8.28 -4.74 0.47
N ARG A 78 -8.19 -5.09 -0.84
CA ARG A 78 -9.30 -5.16 -1.79
C ARG A 78 -10.09 -3.86 -1.97
N GLU A 79 -9.42 -2.72 -1.78
CA GLU A 79 -10.04 -1.42 -2.01
C GLU A 79 -10.28 -1.20 -3.50
N HIS A 80 -11.52 -0.80 -3.83
CA HIS A 80 -11.92 -0.48 -5.20
C HIS A 80 -12.12 1.03 -5.34
N ILE A 81 -11.29 1.65 -6.17
CA ILE A 81 -11.21 3.09 -6.33
C ILE A 81 -11.65 3.48 -7.74
N ASN A 82 -12.54 4.47 -7.81
CA ASN A 82 -12.98 5.08 -9.06
C ASN A 82 -12.61 6.56 -9.06
N VAL A 83 -11.99 7.02 -10.15
CA VAL A 83 -11.61 8.41 -10.37
C VAL A 83 -12.49 8.99 -11.47
N GLY A 84 -13.20 10.06 -11.15
CA GLY A 84 -14.15 10.70 -12.05
C GLY A 84 -13.49 11.47 -13.19
N LYS A 85 -14.34 12.11 -13.99
CA LYS A 85 -13.90 13.02 -15.05
C LYS A 85 -13.15 14.21 -14.45
N GLU A 86 -12.08 14.63 -15.13
CA GLU A 86 -11.19 15.70 -14.74
C GLU A 86 -10.62 15.55 -13.30
N SER A 87 -10.75 14.36 -12.69
CA SER A 87 -10.33 14.10 -11.32
C SER A 87 -8.95 13.45 -11.30
N GLY A 88 -8.35 13.37 -10.12
CA GLY A 88 -7.03 12.78 -9.97
C GLY A 88 -6.82 12.27 -8.54
N LEU A 89 -6.05 11.20 -8.43
CA LEU A 89 -5.70 10.60 -7.15
C LEU A 89 -4.20 10.34 -7.11
N ASP A 90 -3.53 10.79 -6.07
CA ASP A 90 -2.16 10.40 -5.76
C ASP A 90 -2.14 9.58 -4.48
N VAL A 91 -1.51 8.41 -4.52
CA VAL A 91 -1.44 7.44 -3.44
C VAL A 91 0.02 7.16 -3.10
N ARG A 92 0.29 7.06 -1.81
CA ARG A 92 1.54 6.51 -1.30
C ARG A 92 1.28 5.17 -0.64
N LEU A 93 1.91 4.13 -1.16
CA LEU A 93 1.84 2.78 -0.60
C LEU A 93 2.80 2.64 0.59
N ALA A 94 2.58 1.61 1.41
CA ALA A 94 3.35 1.37 2.64
C ALA A 94 4.85 1.18 2.40
N ASP A 95 5.26 0.71 1.22
CA ASP A 95 6.67 0.54 0.82
C ASP A 95 7.30 1.84 0.29
N GLY A 96 6.56 2.95 0.29
CA GLY A 96 6.99 4.23 -0.27
C GLY A 96 6.78 4.36 -1.79
N THR A 97 6.16 3.38 -2.44
CA THR A 97 5.80 3.50 -3.86
C THR A 97 4.76 4.59 -4.07
N GLY A 98 5.00 5.43 -5.08
CA GLY A 98 4.08 6.46 -5.53
C GLY A 98 3.20 5.95 -6.66
N LEU A 99 1.89 6.17 -6.53
CA LEU A 99 0.89 5.76 -7.50
C LEU A 99 -0.03 6.93 -7.80
N SER A 100 0.13 7.54 -8.97
CA SER A 100 -0.70 8.66 -9.41
C SER A 100 -1.66 8.18 -10.50
N VAL A 101 -2.95 8.47 -10.35
CA VAL A 101 -4.04 8.00 -11.20
C VAL A 101 -4.80 9.20 -11.75
N GLY A 102 -5.00 9.21 -13.05
CA GLY A 102 -5.70 10.27 -13.79
C GLY A 102 -7.20 10.08 -13.85
N GLU A 103 -7.84 10.93 -14.66
CA GLU A 103 -9.28 10.93 -14.84
C GLU A 103 -9.84 9.64 -15.44
N ASN A 104 -11.12 9.38 -15.18
CA ASN A 104 -11.89 8.26 -15.72
C ASN A 104 -11.25 6.88 -15.45
N ALA A 105 -10.48 6.78 -14.37
CA ALA A 105 -9.74 5.58 -14.04
C ALA A 105 -10.49 4.69 -13.04
N GLU A 106 -10.21 3.39 -13.13
CA GLU A 106 -10.76 2.38 -12.24
C GLU A 106 -9.65 1.42 -11.85
N ILE A 107 -9.39 1.37 -10.55
CA ILE A 107 -8.28 0.63 -9.97
C ILE A 107 -8.76 -0.15 -8.75
N ARG A 108 -8.28 -1.38 -8.63
CA ARG A 108 -8.55 -2.23 -7.48
C ARG A 108 -7.24 -2.78 -6.94
N LEU A 109 -6.98 -2.48 -5.68
CA LEU A 109 -5.80 -2.96 -4.96
C LEU A 109 -6.20 -4.26 -4.27
N ASP A 110 -6.00 -5.39 -4.94
CA ASP A 110 -6.41 -6.69 -4.40
C ASP A 110 -5.46 -7.14 -3.31
N GLU A 111 -4.23 -7.50 -3.66
CA GLU A 111 -3.22 -8.00 -2.73
C GLU A 111 -2.00 -7.10 -2.84
N PHE A 112 -1.63 -6.43 -1.75
CA PHE A 112 -0.38 -5.68 -1.68
C PHE A 112 0.16 -5.87 -0.28
N VAL A 113 1.14 -6.75 -0.16
CA VAL A 113 1.74 -7.13 1.10
C VAL A 113 3.19 -6.67 1.05
N TYR A 114 3.51 -5.72 1.92
CA TYR A 114 4.89 -5.28 2.13
C TYR A 114 5.45 -5.97 3.37
N ASN A 115 6.55 -6.68 3.20
CA ASN A 115 7.31 -7.24 4.31
C ASN A 115 8.52 -6.34 4.63
N PRO A 116 8.48 -5.57 5.73
CA PRO A 116 9.58 -4.67 6.08
C PRO A 116 10.86 -5.41 6.51
N ALA A 117 10.77 -6.67 6.93
CA ALA A 117 11.94 -7.44 7.34
C ALA A 117 12.79 -7.90 6.14
N THR A 118 12.13 -8.25 5.03
CA THR A 118 12.82 -8.67 3.79
C THR A 118 12.92 -7.55 2.75
N ASN A 119 12.23 -6.43 2.97
CA ASN A 119 12.09 -5.32 2.01
C ASN A 119 11.54 -5.78 0.65
N VAL A 120 10.63 -6.76 0.69
CA VAL A 120 9.95 -7.33 -0.48
C VAL A 120 8.48 -6.92 -0.46
N VAL A 121 7.97 -6.59 -1.64
CA VAL A 121 6.57 -6.29 -1.90
C VAL A 121 6.03 -7.32 -2.86
N ASP A 122 5.02 -8.05 -2.44
CA ASP A 122 4.28 -8.99 -3.27
C ASP A 122 2.86 -8.46 -3.45
N GLY A 123 2.35 -8.51 -4.68
CA GLY A 123 1.00 -8.04 -4.90
C GLY A 123 0.46 -8.05 -6.32
N THR A 124 -0.84 -7.85 -6.40
CA THR A 124 -1.59 -7.71 -7.64
C THR A 124 -2.45 -6.44 -7.58
N ILE A 125 -2.30 -5.60 -8.60
CA ILE A 125 -3.10 -4.40 -8.82
C ILE A 125 -3.92 -4.62 -10.08
N LYS A 126 -5.24 -4.49 -10.00
CA LYS A 126 -6.10 -4.52 -11.19
C LYS A 126 -6.35 -3.10 -11.66
N PHE A 127 -6.00 -2.80 -12.89
CA PHE A 127 -6.17 -1.49 -13.50
C PHE A 127 -6.97 -1.63 -14.79
N THR A 128 -8.26 -1.29 -14.71
CA THR A 128 -9.23 -1.61 -15.76
C THR A 128 -9.22 -0.59 -16.90
N LYS A 129 -9.05 0.70 -16.56
CA LYS A 129 -9.09 1.81 -17.52
C LYS A 129 -8.46 3.06 -16.93
N GLY A 130 -8.14 4.00 -17.81
CA GLY A 130 -7.65 5.32 -17.47
C GLY A 130 -6.13 5.41 -17.55
N ALA A 131 -5.60 6.48 -16.97
CA ALA A 131 -4.18 6.79 -17.02
C ALA A 131 -3.57 6.64 -15.62
N MET A 132 -2.35 6.13 -15.56
CA MET A 132 -1.63 5.90 -14.32
C MET A 132 -0.14 6.15 -14.49
N ARG A 133 0.47 6.64 -13.43
CA ARG A 133 1.91 6.73 -13.27
C ARG A 133 2.31 5.97 -12.02
N PHE A 134 3.27 5.08 -12.17
CA PHE A 134 3.81 4.27 -11.09
C PHE A 134 5.27 4.64 -10.88
N VAL A 135 5.66 4.87 -9.63
CA VAL A 135 7.03 5.13 -9.22
C VAL A 135 7.38 4.20 -8.07
N GLY A 136 8.04 3.10 -8.38
CA GLY A 136 8.46 2.12 -7.38
C GLY A 136 9.47 2.68 -6.39
N SER A 137 9.35 2.26 -5.13
CA SER A 137 10.41 2.44 -4.13
C SER A 137 11.61 1.49 -4.34
N LYS A 138 12.63 1.60 -3.49
CA LYS A 138 13.81 0.71 -3.49
C LYS A 138 13.52 -0.73 -3.06
N ALA A 139 12.35 -1.00 -2.50
CA ALA A 139 11.95 -2.35 -2.13
C ALA A 139 11.89 -3.25 -3.37
N GLN A 140 12.34 -4.51 -3.23
CA GLN A 140 12.18 -5.51 -4.27
C GLN A 140 10.69 -5.74 -4.50
N LYS A 141 10.27 -5.74 -5.76
CA LYS A 141 8.85 -5.84 -6.14
C LYS A 141 8.63 -7.09 -6.96
N ASN A 142 7.68 -7.88 -6.52
CA ASN A 142 7.00 -8.93 -7.27
C ASN A 142 5.54 -8.49 -7.44
N VAL A 143 5.35 -7.35 -8.10
CA VAL A 143 4.01 -6.77 -8.30
C VAL A 143 3.57 -7.00 -9.73
N THR A 144 2.37 -7.53 -9.90
CA THR A 144 1.73 -7.68 -11.21
C THR A 144 0.59 -6.67 -11.32
N ILE A 145 0.57 -5.89 -12.40
CA ILE A 145 -0.62 -5.14 -12.78
C ILE A 145 -1.39 -5.96 -13.80
N GLU A 146 -2.63 -6.30 -13.47
CA GLU A 146 -3.58 -6.89 -14.39
C GLU A 146 -4.35 -5.78 -15.10
N VAL A 147 -4.37 -5.86 -16.43
CA VAL A 147 -5.15 -4.97 -17.31
C VAL A 147 -6.02 -5.84 -18.21
N PRO A 148 -7.12 -5.34 -18.79
CA PRO A 148 -8.01 -6.17 -19.60
C PRO A 148 -7.32 -6.90 -20.77
N ALA A 149 -6.26 -6.30 -21.33
CA ALA A 149 -5.52 -6.89 -22.43
C ALA A 149 -4.40 -7.86 -22.00
N GLY A 150 -4.04 -7.97 -20.71
CA GLY A 150 -2.95 -8.82 -20.24
C GLY A 150 -2.36 -8.42 -18.88
N THR A 151 -1.08 -8.68 -18.68
CA THR A 151 -0.40 -8.41 -17.41
C THR A 151 0.91 -7.65 -17.60
N VAL A 152 1.23 -6.80 -16.63
CA VAL A 152 2.46 -6.01 -16.57
C VAL A 152 3.18 -6.33 -15.26
N GLY A 153 4.30 -7.05 -15.35
CA GLY A 153 5.17 -7.39 -14.22
C GLY A 153 6.17 -6.29 -13.91
N ILE A 154 6.20 -5.87 -12.64
CA ILE A 154 7.03 -4.76 -12.14
C ILE A 154 8.19 -5.31 -11.33
N ARG A 155 9.42 -4.92 -11.69
CA ARG A 155 10.64 -5.18 -10.90
C ARG A 155 11.34 -3.87 -10.52
N GLY A 156 10.75 -3.10 -9.60
CA GLY A 156 11.39 -1.90 -9.03
C GLY A 156 11.43 -0.69 -9.97
N THR A 157 10.44 -0.53 -10.85
CA THR A 157 10.49 0.44 -11.95
C THR A 157 9.67 1.70 -11.72
N ALA A 158 9.96 2.72 -12.53
CA ALA A 158 9.05 3.84 -12.77
C ALA A 158 8.53 3.76 -14.21
N PHE A 159 7.21 3.88 -14.40
CA PHE A 159 6.59 3.83 -15.72
C PHE A 159 5.26 4.57 -15.73
N ASN A 160 4.83 4.91 -16.94
CA ASN A 160 3.54 5.52 -17.26
C ASN A 160 2.70 4.49 -18.01
N LEU A 161 1.41 4.38 -17.69
CA LEU A 161 0.48 3.42 -18.28
C LEU A 161 -0.82 4.13 -18.66
N LEU A 162 -1.32 3.85 -19.87
CA LEU A 162 -2.66 4.23 -20.31
C LEU A 162 -3.40 2.95 -20.71
N VAL A 163 -4.54 2.70 -20.09
CA VAL A 163 -5.38 1.53 -20.39
C VAL A 163 -6.72 1.99 -20.93
N ASP A 164 -7.12 1.36 -22.03
CA ASP A 164 -8.47 1.37 -22.58
C ASP A 164 -9.00 -0.07 -22.61
N ARG A 165 -10.27 -0.26 -22.99
CA ARG A 165 -11.01 -1.53 -22.82
C ARG A 165 -10.26 -2.77 -23.34
N THR A 166 -9.57 -2.67 -24.46
CA THR A 166 -8.90 -3.82 -25.12
C THR A 166 -7.43 -3.60 -25.39
N ARG A 167 -6.90 -2.40 -25.09
CA ARG A 167 -5.53 -2.01 -25.42
C ARG A 167 -4.91 -1.22 -24.30
N PHE A 168 -3.59 -1.30 -24.17
CA PHE A 168 -2.84 -0.38 -23.33
C PHE A 168 -1.57 0.11 -24.00
N GLU A 169 -1.11 1.27 -23.56
CA GLU A 169 0.16 1.86 -23.92
C GLU A 169 0.98 2.05 -22.65
N ILE A 170 2.26 1.74 -22.71
CA ILE A 170 3.17 1.84 -21.57
C ILE A 170 4.48 2.48 -22.01
N GLU A 171 5.04 3.32 -21.14
CA GLU A 171 6.35 3.94 -21.30
C GLU A 171 7.14 3.69 -20.01
N VAL A 172 8.32 3.09 -20.12
CA VAL A 172 9.19 2.83 -18.98
C VAL A 172 10.11 4.03 -18.79
N VAL A 173 10.02 4.67 -17.63
CA VAL A 173 10.86 5.81 -17.26
C VAL A 173 12.18 5.34 -16.67
N SER A 174 12.15 4.30 -15.83
CA SER A 174 13.35 3.70 -15.25
C SER A 174 13.17 2.21 -14.93
N GLY A 175 14.28 1.47 -14.98
CA GLY A 175 14.31 0.02 -14.76
C GLY A 175 13.83 -0.79 -15.97
N ALA A 176 13.18 -1.93 -15.73
CA ALA A 176 12.60 -2.78 -16.78
C ALA A 176 11.23 -3.36 -16.40
N VAL A 177 10.31 -3.37 -17.36
CA VAL A 177 8.95 -3.88 -17.18
C VAL A 177 8.72 -5.06 -18.09
N GLU A 178 8.12 -6.13 -17.56
CA GLU A 178 7.76 -7.31 -18.35
C GLU A 178 6.28 -7.25 -18.72
N ILE A 179 5.96 -7.33 -20.00
CA ILE A 179 4.60 -7.36 -20.52
C ILE A 179 4.28 -8.77 -20.97
N ALA A 180 3.11 -9.29 -20.60
CA ALA A 180 2.60 -10.55 -21.11
C ALA A 180 1.15 -10.43 -21.59
N ILE A 181 0.89 -10.89 -22.82
CA ILE A 181 -0.42 -10.82 -23.49
C ILE A 181 -0.62 -12.07 -24.31
N ALA A 182 -1.70 -12.82 -24.07
CA ALA A 182 -2.12 -13.97 -24.88
C ALA A 182 -0.96 -14.94 -25.28
N GLY A 183 0.02 -15.14 -24.38
CA GLY A 183 1.20 -15.98 -24.60
C GLY A 183 2.45 -15.24 -25.12
N ALA A 184 2.32 -14.05 -25.70
CA ALA A 184 3.45 -13.18 -26.02
C ALA A 184 4.05 -12.57 -24.75
N ARG A 185 5.38 -12.48 -24.67
CA ARG A 185 6.11 -11.78 -23.60
C ARG A 185 7.12 -10.82 -24.21
N GLN A 186 7.20 -9.61 -23.66
CA GLN A 186 8.17 -8.60 -24.05
C GLN A 186 8.69 -7.90 -22.81
N THR A 187 10.01 -7.76 -22.69
CA THR A 187 10.61 -6.88 -21.68
C THR A 187 10.88 -5.53 -22.31
N LEU A 188 10.47 -4.45 -21.64
CA LEU A 188 10.80 -3.07 -22.01
C LEU A 188 11.82 -2.51 -21.03
N ALA A 189 12.86 -1.87 -21.56
CA ALA A 189 13.86 -1.15 -20.79
C ALA A 189 13.49 0.32 -20.63
N ALA A 190 14.20 1.02 -19.74
CA ALA A 190 14.07 2.46 -19.54
C ALA A 190 14.21 3.24 -20.86
N GLY A 191 13.30 4.18 -21.10
CA GLY A 191 13.19 4.96 -22.33
C GLY A 191 12.37 4.28 -23.43
N GLU A 192 12.02 3.01 -23.28
CA GLU A 192 11.18 2.30 -24.26
C GLU A 192 9.70 2.47 -23.96
N SER A 193 8.91 2.41 -25.03
CA SER A 193 7.45 2.40 -24.95
C SER A 193 6.88 1.36 -25.91
N ALA A 194 5.73 0.81 -25.54
CA ALA A 194 5.02 -0.14 -26.36
C ALA A 194 3.51 0.06 -26.30
N THR A 195 2.87 -0.33 -27.38
CA THR A 195 1.43 -0.53 -27.46
C THR A 195 1.12 -2.02 -27.45
N ALA A 196 0.11 -2.39 -26.69
CA ALA A 196 -0.38 -3.72 -26.49
C ALA A 196 -1.86 -3.78 -26.89
N ASP A 197 -2.20 -4.57 -27.90
CA ASP A 197 -3.56 -4.70 -28.42
C ASP A 197 -3.72 -6.00 -29.22
N GLY A 198 -4.91 -6.61 -29.15
CA GLY A 198 -5.29 -7.75 -30.00
C GLY A 198 -4.33 -8.95 -29.92
N GLY A 199 -3.73 -9.21 -28.76
CA GLY A 199 -2.77 -10.32 -28.60
C GLY A 199 -1.32 -9.98 -28.94
N ALA A 200 -1.04 -8.78 -29.45
CA ALA A 200 0.29 -8.38 -29.93
C ALA A 200 0.89 -7.24 -29.10
N ILE A 201 2.21 -7.22 -29.01
CA ILE A 201 3.00 -6.15 -28.39
C ILE A 201 3.83 -5.49 -29.50
N ARG A 202 3.74 -4.16 -29.61
CA ARG A 202 4.45 -3.35 -30.60
C ARG A 202 5.24 -2.25 -29.90
N VAL A 203 6.56 -2.32 -29.95
CA VAL A 203 7.44 -1.26 -29.46
C VAL A 203 7.34 -0.08 -30.42
N ALA A 204 6.87 1.07 -29.93
CA ALA A 204 6.63 2.26 -30.73
C ALA A 204 6.59 3.50 -29.81
N PRO A 205 6.94 4.69 -30.32
CA PRO A 205 6.86 5.92 -29.54
C PRO A 205 5.45 6.16 -28.96
N PRO A 206 5.32 6.84 -27.81
CA PRO A 206 4.03 7.03 -27.16
C PRO A 206 3.04 7.79 -28.06
N SER A 207 1.77 7.38 -28.07
CA SER A 207 0.78 8.06 -28.90
C SER A 207 0.48 9.48 -28.41
N PRO A 208 -0.12 10.35 -29.25
CA PRO A 208 -0.62 11.64 -28.81
C PRO A 208 -1.64 11.54 -27.66
N ALA A 209 -2.46 10.48 -27.64
CA ALA A 209 -3.43 10.25 -26.58
C ALA A 209 -2.73 9.96 -25.24
N PHE A 210 -1.71 9.10 -25.26
CA PHE A 210 -0.87 8.81 -24.11
C PHE A 210 -0.21 10.06 -23.53
N ARG A 211 0.45 10.86 -24.38
CA ARG A 211 1.11 12.10 -23.95
C ARG A 211 0.14 13.07 -23.29
N ARG A 212 -1.06 13.23 -23.86
CA ARG A 212 -2.11 14.09 -23.27
C ARG A 212 -2.55 13.59 -21.91
N ALA A 213 -2.79 12.29 -21.77
CA ALA A 213 -3.18 11.69 -20.50
C ALA A 213 -2.13 11.90 -19.40
N MET A 214 -0.85 11.69 -19.73
CA MET A 214 0.26 11.93 -18.79
C MET A 214 0.45 13.41 -18.44
N ALA A 215 0.20 14.31 -19.40
CA ALA A 215 0.19 15.75 -19.13
C ALA A 215 -0.97 16.14 -18.20
N GLN A 216 -2.17 15.59 -18.38
CA GLN A 216 -3.31 15.85 -17.50
C GLN A 216 -3.05 15.40 -16.06
N ILE A 217 -2.48 14.21 -15.86
CA ILE A 217 -2.03 13.74 -14.53
C ILE A 217 -1.09 14.78 -13.91
N THR A 218 -0.11 15.23 -14.69
CA THR A 218 0.90 16.17 -14.21
C THR A 218 0.30 17.55 -13.88
N SER A 219 -0.66 18.03 -14.67
CA SER A 219 -1.36 19.29 -14.41
C SER A 219 -2.28 19.22 -13.18
N ALA A 220 -2.97 18.09 -12.97
CA ALA A 220 -3.90 17.94 -11.86
C ALA A 220 -3.18 17.66 -10.52
N LEU A 221 -2.22 16.73 -10.55
CA LEU A 221 -1.55 16.24 -9.35
C LEU A 221 -0.22 16.95 -9.08
N GLY A 222 0.36 17.59 -10.09
CA GLY A 222 1.71 18.18 -10.03
C GLY A 222 2.74 17.24 -10.68
N PRO A 223 4.05 17.56 -10.59
CA PRO A 223 5.07 16.55 -10.90
C PRO A 223 4.75 15.27 -10.14
N PRO A 224 5.15 14.09 -10.66
CA PRO A 224 4.99 12.86 -9.91
C PRO A 224 5.39 13.12 -8.46
N ALA A 225 4.63 12.59 -7.51
CA ALA A 225 5.22 12.22 -6.24
C ALA A 225 6.26 11.13 -6.54
N ALA A 226 7.33 11.51 -7.25
CA ALA A 226 8.54 10.76 -7.37
C ALA A 226 8.85 10.44 -5.94
N ALA A 227 8.88 9.13 -5.66
CA ALA A 227 9.13 8.56 -4.36
C ALA A 227 9.74 9.61 -3.43
N SER A 228 8.91 10.17 -2.54
CA SER A 228 9.39 10.59 -1.23
C SER A 228 9.86 9.30 -0.58
N SER A 229 10.91 8.73 -1.16
CA SER A 229 11.57 7.54 -0.73
C SER A 229 12.23 8.08 0.50
N ILE A 230 11.62 7.75 1.63
CA ILE A 230 12.28 7.95 2.91
C ILE A 230 13.69 7.41 2.71
N GLY A 231 14.68 8.28 2.86
CA GLY A 231 16.06 7.99 2.51
C GLY A 231 16.60 8.77 1.30
N LEU A 232 17.81 8.37 0.91
CA LEU A 232 18.70 9.12 0.03
C LEU A 232 18.56 8.69 -1.44
N VAL A 233 18.28 9.62 -2.35
CA VAL A 233 18.18 9.42 -3.80
C VAL A 233 19.32 10.16 -4.48
N GLU A 234 19.99 9.51 -5.43
CA GLU A 234 21.00 10.17 -6.27
C GLU A 234 20.34 11.03 -7.34
N VAL A 235 20.85 12.25 -7.51
CA VAL A 235 20.45 13.15 -8.59
C VAL A 235 21.59 13.21 -9.59
N ARG A 236 21.27 12.90 -10.85
CA ARG A 236 22.23 12.87 -11.96
C ARG A 236 21.76 13.81 -13.07
N ASN A 237 22.71 14.39 -13.80
CA ASN A 237 22.40 15.21 -14.98
C ASN A 237 22.06 14.33 -16.20
N SER A 238 21.71 14.98 -17.33
CA SER A 238 21.42 14.31 -18.61
C SER A 238 22.59 13.51 -19.19
N ALA A 239 23.82 13.76 -18.73
CA ALA A 239 25.02 12.99 -19.08
C ALA A 239 25.34 11.85 -18.07
N GLY A 240 24.44 11.57 -17.12
CA GLY A 240 24.60 10.52 -16.11
C GLY A 240 25.54 10.84 -14.94
N ARG A 241 26.12 12.05 -14.89
CA ARG A 241 27.03 12.48 -13.83
C ARG A 241 26.24 12.84 -12.56
N LEU A 242 26.69 12.37 -11.40
CA LEU A 242 26.14 12.73 -10.10
C LEU A 242 26.27 14.24 -9.85
N THR A 243 25.15 14.90 -9.59
CA THR A 243 25.07 16.34 -9.27
C THR A 243 24.69 16.60 -7.82
N GLY A 244 24.07 15.64 -7.14
CA GLY A 244 23.68 15.79 -5.74
C GLY A 244 22.83 14.63 -5.25
N TYR A 245 22.18 14.83 -4.11
CA TYR A 245 21.25 13.88 -3.52
C TYR A 245 19.97 14.56 -3.04
N LEU A 246 18.88 13.80 -2.97
CA LEU A 246 17.66 14.16 -2.24
C LEU A 246 17.51 13.22 -1.05
N LEU A 247 17.39 13.75 0.16
CA LEU A 247 17.09 12.98 1.35
C LEU A 247 15.67 13.30 1.79
N THR A 248 14.74 12.35 1.65
CA THR A 248 13.39 12.53 2.20
C THR A 248 13.32 11.93 3.59
N HIS A 249 12.84 12.71 4.56
CA HIS A 249 12.63 12.29 5.94
C HIS A 249 11.24 11.67 6.13
N PRO A 250 11.03 10.87 7.19
CA PRO A 250 9.72 10.27 7.48
C PRO A 250 8.59 11.27 7.71
N ASP A 251 8.91 12.50 8.11
CA ASP A 251 7.97 13.60 8.33
C ASP A 251 7.58 14.33 7.02
N GLY A 252 8.11 13.89 5.88
CA GLY A 252 7.84 14.47 4.56
C GLY A 252 8.73 15.66 4.20
N ARG A 253 9.69 16.05 5.06
CA ARG A 253 10.73 17.02 4.69
C ARG A 253 11.68 16.42 3.66
N THR A 254 12.05 17.19 2.65
CA THR A 254 13.06 16.78 1.65
C THR A 254 14.27 17.69 1.74
N ASP A 255 15.47 17.15 1.92
CA ASP A 255 16.73 17.91 1.87
C ASP A 255 17.40 17.71 0.50
N ALA A 256 17.82 18.80 -0.12
CA ALA A 256 18.72 18.79 -1.26
C ALA A 256 20.17 18.85 -0.78
N LEU A 257 21.00 17.90 -1.20
CA LEU A 257 22.40 17.82 -0.83
C LEU A 257 23.30 17.91 -2.07
N ASP A 258 24.49 18.47 -1.91
CA ASP A 258 25.55 18.42 -2.92
C ASP A 258 26.20 17.01 -3.01
N PRO A 259 27.09 16.74 -3.98
CA PRO A 259 27.79 15.46 -4.09
C PRO A 259 28.63 15.09 -2.85
N GLN A 260 28.99 16.08 -2.04
CA GLN A 260 29.71 15.93 -0.77
C GLN A 260 28.76 15.79 0.44
N ARG A 261 27.45 15.65 0.19
CA ARG A 261 26.37 15.53 1.19
C ARG A 261 26.17 16.76 2.08
N ARG A 262 26.55 17.95 1.61
CA ARG A 262 26.27 19.21 2.31
C ARG A 262 24.90 19.73 1.90
N LEU A 263 24.15 20.24 2.87
CA LEU A 263 22.81 20.78 2.65
C LEU A 263 22.86 22.02 1.75
N LEU A 264 22.09 21.99 0.67
CA LEU A 264 21.86 23.12 -0.24
C LEU A 264 20.57 23.86 0.11
N GLY A 265 19.55 23.10 0.53
CA GLY A 265 18.25 23.62 0.94
C GLY A 265 17.29 22.48 1.28
N TRP A 266 16.11 22.81 1.76
CA TRP A 266 15.09 21.81 2.11
C TRP A 266 13.68 22.28 1.79
N PHE A 267 12.80 21.34 1.51
CA PHE A 267 11.37 21.55 1.39
C PHE A 267 10.70 21.22 2.73
N ASP A 268 9.90 22.17 3.23
CA ASP A 268 9.04 21.97 4.39
C ASP A 268 7.60 21.66 3.92
N PRO A 269 7.07 20.46 4.23
CA PRO A 269 5.73 20.05 3.84
C PRO A 269 4.63 20.84 4.57
N ARG A 270 4.89 21.38 5.77
CA ARG A 270 3.91 22.14 6.55
C ARG A 270 3.66 23.51 5.94
N SER A 271 4.74 24.21 5.59
CA SER A 271 4.66 25.52 4.95
C SER A 271 4.55 25.44 3.43
N LYS A 272 4.68 24.24 2.84
CA LYS A 272 4.71 23.99 1.39
C LYS A 272 5.70 24.89 0.66
N ALA A 273 6.88 25.08 1.23
CA ALA A 273 7.88 25.99 0.69
C ALA A 273 9.29 25.38 0.76
N THR A 274 10.14 25.79 -0.17
CA THR A 274 11.56 25.44 -0.17
C THR A 274 12.38 26.58 0.46
N PHE A 275 13.33 26.20 1.30
CA PHE A 275 14.27 27.07 1.99
C PHE A 275 15.70 26.74 1.57
N ALA A 276 16.56 27.75 1.54
CA ALA A 276 18.00 27.57 1.40
C ALA A 276 18.60 27.04 2.71
N ALA A 277 19.82 26.50 2.64
CA ALA A 277 20.53 25.98 3.81
C ALA A 277 20.66 26.97 4.99
N ASP A 278 20.58 28.28 4.71
CA ASP A 278 20.61 29.37 5.69
C ASP A 278 19.23 29.71 6.30
N GLY A 279 18.16 29.02 5.90
CA GLY A 279 16.80 29.27 6.35
C GLY A 279 16.05 30.35 5.57
N ARG A 280 16.66 30.96 4.55
CA ARG A 280 15.97 31.91 3.68
C ARG A 280 14.97 31.17 2.79
N ARG A 281 13.72 31.64 2.76
CA ARG A 281 12.70 31.10 1.86
C ARG A 281 13.07 31.39 0.41
N LEU A 282 13.08 30.34 -0.43
CA LEU A 282 13.46 30.42 -1.84
C LEU A 282 12.23 30.48 -2.75
N ALA A 283 11.25 29.62 -2.52
CA ALA A 283 10.08 29.51 -3.39
C ALA A 283 8.91 28.79 -2.69
N ASP A 284 7.71 29.03 -3.19
CA ASP A 284 6.55 28.18 -2.92
C ASP A 284 6.65 26.86 -3.70
N GLY A 285 6.30 25.75 -3.06
CA GLY A 285 6.43 24.40 -3.60
C GLY A 285 7.81 23.76 -3.41
N ASP A 286 7.94 22.51 -3.87
CA ASP A 286 9.17 21.72 -3.78
C ASP A 286 10.12 22.02 -4.94
N ARG A 287 11.27 22.62 -4.62
CA ARG A 287 12.37 22.91 -5.54
C ARG A 287 13.64 22.15 -5.20
N THR A 288 13.58 21.25 -4.23
CA THR A 288 14.73 20.44 -3.82
C THR A 288 15.35 19.65 -4.97
N PRO A 289 14.59 19.10 -5.96
CA PRO A 289 15.20 18.44 -7.11
C PRO A 289 16.03 19.37 -7.99
N GLY A 290 15.62 20.64 -8.12
CA GLY A 290 16.37 21.64 -8.88
C GLY A 290 17.65 22.03 -8.15
N LEU A 291 17.58 22.26 -6.84
CA LEU A 291 18.75 22.55 -6.01
C LEU A 291 19.81 21.43 -6.09
N ALA A 292 19.39 20.16 -6.03
CA ALA A 292 20.28 19.00 -6.17
C ALA A 292 20.81 18.80 -7.61
N ARG A 293 20.23 19.48 -8.62
CA ARG A 293 20.78 19.59 -9.98
C ARG A 293 21.68 20.81 -10.19
N GLY A 294 21.82 21.67 -9.16
CA GLY A 294 22.57 22.92 -9.25
C GLY A 294 21.79 24.09 -9.84
N GLU A 295 20.46 23.98 -9.95
CA GLU A 295 19.57 25.08 -10.32
C GLU A 295 19.42 26.03 -9.11
N ARG A 296 19.51 27.36 -9.34
CA ARG A 296 19.37 28.39 -8.29
C ARG A 296 17.95 28.94 -8.22
#